data_AF-A0A2E5YS80-F1
#
_entry.id   AF-A0A2E5YS80-F1
#
_cell.length_a   1.000
_cell.length_b   1.000
_cell.length_c   1.000
_cell.angle_alpha   90.00
_cell.angle_beta   90.00
_cell.angle_gamma   90.00
#
_symmetry.space_group_name_H-M   'P 1'
#
loop_
_entity.id
_entity.type
_entity.pdbx_description
1 polymer ?
#
loop_
_entity_poly.entity_id
_entity_poly.type
_entity_poly.pdbx_seq_one_letter_code
_entity_poly.pdbx_strand_id
1 'polypeptide(L)'
;MGLQTHHVERLAEDHAWAARLACGLASIDLVTARVATNMVFVDEPSEHREALRSHARSASLVLGGFRTEGLRVVCHLDIDAAAVERLIDAFASCFAAD
;
A
#
# COMPACT_ATOMS: atom_id res chain seq x y z
N MET A 1 -27.57 -7.16 -25.86
CA MET A 1 -27.94 -7.57 -24.49
C MET A 1 -26.65 -7.67 -23.68
N GLY A 2 -26.41 -6.70 -22.78
CA GLY A 2 -25.53 -6.79 -21.60
C GLY A 2 -24.02 -6.98 -21.74
N LEU A 3 -23.26 -5.93 -22.12
CA LEU A 3 -21.84 -5.79 -21.77
C LEU A 3 -21.73 -5.15 -20.37
N GLN A 4 -21.78 -5.93 -19.28
CA GLN A 4 -21.53 -5.42 -17.91
C GLN A 4 -20.96 -6.48 -16.97
N THR A 5 -19.80 -7.07 -17.27
CA THR A 5 -19.10 -7.94 -16.30
C THR A 5 -17.61 -7.64 -16.15
N HIS A 6 -16.92 -7.13 -17.17
CA HIS A 6 -15.47 -6.91 -17.12
C HIS A 6 -14.97 -5.77 -16.21
N HIS A 7 -15.84 -4.89 -15.69
CA HIS A 7 -15.43 -3.81 -14.78
C HIS A 7 -15.57 -4.18 -13.30
N VAL A 8 -16.47 -5.10 -12.95
CA VAL A 8 -16.76 -5.46 -11.55
C VAL A 8 -15.73 -6.46 -11.03
N GLU A 9 -15.28 -7.39 -11.88
CA GLU A 9 -14.24 -8.38 -11.53
C GLU A 9 -12.91 -7.70 -11.14
N ARG A 10 -12.57 -6.60 -11.82
CA ARG A 10 -11.31 -5.87 -11.58
C ARG A 10 -11.33 -5.03 -10.30
N LEU A 11 -12.49 -4.46 -9.96
CA LEU A 11 -12.67 -3.82 -8.65
C LEU A 11 -12.47 -4.82 -7.51
N ALA A 12 -12.89 -6.07 -7.68
CA ALA A 12 -12.67 -7.11 -6.68
C ALA A 12 -11.17 -7.46 -6.55
N GLU A 13 -10.41 -7.45 -7.64
CA GLU A 13 -8.95 -7.63 -7.61
C GLU A 13 -8.26 -6.46 -6.89
N ASP A 14 -8.62 -5.21 -7.22
CA ASP A 14 -8.09 -4.03 -6.54
C ASP A 14 -8.37 -4.05 -5.03
N HIS A 15 -9.56 -4.51 -4.63
CA HIS A 15 -9.93 -4.70 -3.23
C HIS A 15 -9.10 -5.82 -2.56
N ALA A 16 -8.86 -6.93 -3.28
CA ALA A 16 -8.03 -8.02 -2.77
C ALA A 16 -6.59 -7.57 -2.55
N TRP A 17 -6.04 -6.75 -3.46
CA TRP A 17 -4.71 -6.15 -3.31
C TRP A 17 -4.64 -5.16 -2.15
N ALA A 18 -5.64 -4.32 -1.98
CA ALA A 18 -5.73 -3.42 -0.83
C ALA A 18 -5.80 -4.19 0.50
N ALA A 19 -6.60 -5.26 0.57
CA ALA A 19 -6.69 -6.11 1.75
C ALA A 19 -5.37 -6.83 2.05
N ARG A 20 -4.70 -7.36 1.02
CA ARG A 20 -3.39 -8.00 1.15
C ARG A 20 -2.34 -7.03 1.68
N LEU A 21 -2.31 -5.81 1.14
CA LEU A 21 -1.41 -4.75 1.58
C LEU A 21 -1.65 -4.41 3.06
N ALA A 22 -2.90 -4.14 3.45
CA ALA A 22 -3.21 -3.79 4.83
C ALA A 22 -2.84 -4.91 5.81
N CYS A 23 -3.09 -6.17 5.43
CA CYS A 23 -2.70 -7.34 6.22
C CYS A 23 -1.18 -7.47 6.36
N GLY A 24 -0.42 -7.23 5.28
CA GLY A 24 1.04 -7.26 5.33
C GLY A 24 1.62 -6.19 6.27
N LEU A 25 1.09 -4.97 6.18
CA LEU A 25 1.55 -3.85 7.01
C LEU A 25 1.16 -3.99 8.49
N ALA A 26 0.09 -4.74 8.80
CA ALA A 26 -0.33 -4.98 10.19
C ALA A 26 0.69 -5.78 11.03
N SER A 27 1.72 -6.36 10.39
CA SER A 27 2.83 -7.04 11.07
C SER A 27 3.92 -6.09 11.59
N ILE A 28 3.84 -4.80 11.28
CA ILE A 28 4.83 -3.80 11.65
C ILE A 28 4.29 -2.97 12.81
N ASP A 29 4.89 -3.10 13.99
CA ASP A 29 4.37 -2.54 15.25
C ASP A 29 4.12 -1.02 15.21
N LEU A 30 4.95 -0.28 14.48
CA LEU A 30 4.86 1.18 14.38
C LEU A 30 3.88 1.66 13.30
N VAL A 31 3.29 0.74 12.53
CA VAL A 31 2.45 1.07 11.37
C VAL A 31 1.03 0.60 11.61
N THR A 32 0.07 1.50 11.44
CA THR A 32 -1.36 1.14 11.43
C THR A 32 -1.90 1.25 10.01
N ALA A 33 -2.40 0.13 9.46
CA ALA A 33 -3.02 0.11 8.14
C ALA A 33 -4.53 -0.16 8.24
N ARG A 34 -5.33 0.66 7.55
CA ARG A 34 -6.79 0.51 7.43
C ARG A 34 -7.18 0.39 5.97
N VAL A 35 -7.79 -0.74 5.62
CA VAL A 35 -8.31 -0.97 4.27
C VAL A 35 -9.69 -0.34 4.10
N ALA A 36 -9.91 0.26 2.94
CA ALA A 36 -11.22 0.69 2.43
C ALA A 36 -11.57 -0.14 1.19
N THR A 37 -12.23 0.43 0.17
CA THR A 37 -12.52 -0.27 -1.10
C THR A 37 -11.23 -0.70 -1.80
N ASN A 38 -10.66 0.17 -2.63
CA ASN A 38 -9.40 -0.05 -3.33
C ASN A 38 -8.26 0.77 -2.70
N MET A 39 -8.43 1.21 -1.46
CA MET A 39 -7.48 2.10 -0.79
C MET A 39 -7.02 1.53 0.54
N VAL A 40 -5.79 1.85 0.92
CA VAL A 40 -5.25 1.58 2.24
C VAL A 40 -4.74 2.89 2.81
N PHE A 41 -5.23 3.24 3.99
CA PHE A 41 -4.74 4.36 4.78
C PHE A 41 -3.71 3.81 5.76
N VAL A 42 -2.49 4.31 5.66
CA VAL A 42 -1.35 3.91 6.46
C VAL A 42 -0.98 5.08 7.35
N ASP A 43 -0.94 4.84 8.65
CA ASP A 43 -0.42 5.77 9.64
C ASP A 43 0.95 5.26 10.08
N GLU A 44 1.96 6.11 9.95
CA GLU A 44 3.35 5.82 10.26
C GLU A 44 4.00 7.03 10.93
N PRO A 45 5.03 6.83 11.78
CA PRO A 45 5.74 7.93 12.41
C PRO A 45 6.31 8.89 11.37
N SER A 46 6.08 10.19 11.57
CA SER A 46 6.45 11.20 10.59
C SER A 46 7.97 11.32 10.37
N GLU A 47 8.76 10.95 11.38
CA GLU A 47 10.22 10.92 11.33
C GLU A 47 10.78 9.87 10.36
N HIS A 48 10.08 8.74 10.17
CA HIS A 48 10.48 7.67 9.25
C HIS A 48 10.06 7.93 7.80
N ARG A 49 9.24 8.96 7.52
CA ARG A 49 8.68 9.17 6.17
C ARG A 49 9.72 9.39 5.08
N GLU A 50 10.77 10.15 5.34
CA GLU A 50 11.82 10.39 4.33
C GLU A 50 12.71 9.16 4.13
N ALA A 51 12.98 8.41 5.21
CA ALA A 51 13.68 7.12 5.13
C ALA A 51 12.86 6.11 4.32
N LEU A 52 11.58 5.96 4.65
CA LEU A 52 10.64 5.10 3.94
C LEU A 52 10.52 5.48 2.47
N ARG A 53 10.45 6.78 2.15
CA ARG A 53 10.40 7.27 0.77
C ARG A 53 11.68 6.92 -0.01
N SER A 54 12.84 7.08 0.62
CA SER A 54 14.13 6.74 0.01
C SER A 54 14.27 5.23 -0.17
N HIS A 55 13.86 4.45 0.82
CA HIS A 55 13.88 2.99 0.79
C HIS A 55 12.95 2.43 -0.30
N ALA A 56 11.72 2.95 -0.37
CA ALA A 56 10.76 2.57 -1.40
C ALA A 56 11.28 2.89 -2.82
N ARG A 57 11.97 4.04 -3.01
CA ARG A 57 12.59 4.37 -4.30
C ARG A 57 13.63 3.36 -4.74
N SER A 58 14.44 2.84 -3.82
CA SER A 58 15.38 1.75 -4.13
C SER A 58 14.68 0.47 -4.55
N ALA A 59 13.44 0.24 -4.10
CA ALA A 59 12.55 -0.83 -4.56
C ALA A 59 11.73 -0.48 -5.82
N SER A 60 12.08 0.61 -6.53
CA SER A 60 11.36 1.13 -7.69
C SER A 60 9.89 1.52 -7.40
N LEU A 61 9.60 1.90 -6.16
CA LEU A 61 8.32 2.41 -5.70
C LEU A 61 8.41 3.91 -5.42
N VAL A 62 7.38 4.67 -5.79
CA VAL A 62 7.31 6.10 -5.50
C VAL A 62 6.23 6.35 -4.47
N LEU A 63 6.66 6.64 -3.24
CA LEU A 63 5.76 7.10 -2.18
C LEU A 63 5.75 8.63 -2.15
N GLY A 64 4.55 9.19 -2.11
CA GLY A 64 4.34 10.63 -2.12
C GLY A 64 2.99 11.00 -1.53
N GLY A 65 2.79 12.29 -1.29
CA GLY A 65 1.50 12.78 -0.79
C GLY A 65 1.23 12.47 0.68
N PHE A 66 2.26 12.20 1.48
CA PHE A 66 2.13 12.14 2.94
C PHE A 66 1.36 13.36 3.46
N ARG A 67 0.32 13.11 4.25
CA ARG A 67 -0.49 14.13 4.94
C ARG A 67 -0.20 14.10 6.42
N THR A 68 -0.84 14.99 7.19
CA THR A 68 -0.77 14.92 8.66
C THR A 68 -1.25 13.56 9.13
N GLU A 69 -2.32 13.04 8.52
CA GLU A 69 -2.96 11.75 8.80
C GLU A 69 -2.29 10.51 8.16
N GLY A 70 -1.08 10.65 7.60
CA GLY A 70 -0.31 9.52 7.04
C GLY A 70 -0.35 9.41 5.51
N LEU A 71 -0.16 8.19 5.00
CA LEU A 71 -0.11 7.84 3.58
C LEU A 71 -1.43 7.19 3.11
N ARG A 72 -1.90 7.59 1.93
CA ARG A 72 -3.03 6.92 1.25
C ARG A 72 -2.53 6.18 0.02
N VAL A 73 -2.56 4.85 0.08
CA VAL A 73 -2.24 3.98 -1.06
C VAL A 73 -3.54 3.63 -1.79
N VAL A 74 -3.53 3.69 -3.12
CA VAL A 74 -4.69 3.36 -3.96
C VAL A 74 -4.28 2.24 -4.91
N CYS A 75 -4.91 1.08 -4.78
CA CYS A 75 -4.79 -0.03 -5.73
C CYS A 75 -5.68 0.26 -6.95
N HIS A 76 -5.12 0.10 -8.14
CA HIS A 76 -5.81 0.29 -9.41
C HIS A 76 -5.22 -0.66 -10.45
N LEU A 77 -5.73 -0.57 -11.68
CA LEU A 77 -5.46 -1.50 -12.78
C LEU A 77 -3.98 -1.73 -13.14
N ASP A 78 -3.07 -0.82 -12.76
CA ASP A 78 -1.62 -0.91 -13.05
C ASP A 78 -0.82 -1.43 -11.85
N ILE A 79 -1.48 -1.73 -10.74
CA ILE A 79 -0.88 -2.30 -9.53
C ILE A 79 -1.14 -3.80 -9.54
N ASP A 80 -0.06 -4.56 -9.65
CA ASP A 80 -0.09 -6.02 -9.59
C ASP A 80 0.30 -6.53 -8.20
N ALA A 81 0.16 -7.85 -8.00
CA ALA A 81 0.57 -8.52 -6.77
C ALA A 81 2.04 -8.24 -6.43
N ALA A 82 2.92 -8.19 -7.43
CA ALA A 82 4.34 -7.96 -7.21
C ALA A 82 4.60 -6.54 -6.66
N ALA A 83 3.87 -5.54 -7.10
CA ALA A 83 3.95 -4.18 -6.56
C ALA A 83 3.47 -4.12 -5.10
N VAL A 84 2.41 -4.86 -4.76
CA VAL A 84 1.92 -4.96 -3.37
C VAL A 84 2.97 -5.61 -2.46
N GLU A 85 3.52 -6.75 -2.87
CA GLU A 85 4.55 -7.45 -2.08
C GLU A 85 5.82 -6.60 -1.94
N ARG A 86 6.29 -5.95 -3.00
CA ARG A 86 7.43 -4.99 -2.92
C ARG A 86 7.17 -3.88 -1.92
N LEU A 87 5.93 -3.39 -1.84
CA LEU A 87 5.57 -2.32 -0.91
C LEU A 87 5.58 -2.83 0.54
N ILE A 88 5.02 -4.02 0.79
CA ILE A 88 5.05 -4.67 2.11
C ILE A 88 6.51 -4.87 2.54
N ASP A 89 7.36 -5.42 1.67
CA ASP A 89 8.77 -5.67 1.97
C ASP A 89 9.55 -4.38 2.23
N ALA A 90 9.27 -3.32 1.48
CA ALA A 90 9.91 -2.02 1.69
C ALA A 90 9.55 -1.41 3.05
N PHE A 91 8.29 -1.54 3.48
CA PHE A 91 7.87 -1.13 4.82
C PHE A 91 8.53 -2.02 5.88
N ALA A 92 8.40 -3.34 5.78
CA ALA A 92 8.96 -4.27 6.75
C ALA A 92 10.47 -4.07 6.93
N SER A 93 11.22 -3.93 5.83
CA SER A 93 12.67 -3.73 5.86
C SER A 93 13.07 -2.35 6.41
N CYS A 94 12.28 -1.31 6.12
CA CYS A 94 12.54 0.03 6.64
C CYS A 94 12.32 0.12 8.16
N PHE A 95 11.30 -0.56 8.68
CA PHE A 95 10.94 -0.52 10.10
C PHE A 95 11.56 -1.65 10.95
N ALA A 96 12.13 -2.69 10.33
CA ALA A 96 12.92 -3.71 11.04
C ALA A 96 14.37 -3.27 11.32
N ALA A 97 14.81 -2.15 10.75
CA ALA A 97 16.16 -1.62 10.91
C ALA A 97 16.32 -0.63 12.08
N ASP A 98 15.26 -0.46 12.89
CA ASP A 98 15.22 0.41 14.09
C ASP A 98 15.16 -0.43 15.38
#